data_AF-A0A973IF26-F1
#
_entry.id   AF-A0A973IF26-F1
#
_cell.length_a   1.000
_cell.length_b   1.000
_cell.length_c   1.000
_cell.angle_alpha   90.00
_cell.angle_beta   90.00
_cell.angle_gamma   90.00
#
_symmetry.space_group_name_H-M   'P 1'
#
loop_
_entity.id
_entity.type
_entity.pdbx_description
1 polymer ?
#
loop_
_entity_poly.entity_id
_entity_poly.type
_entity_poly.pdbx_seq_one_letter_code
_entity_poly.pdbx_strand_id
1 'polypeptide(L)'
;MSSFKFDKLNNIKVGFQVAMVTAIGLFALIFLAAWSFYEADLLAKANKQSEILAHKASLFQKIYGSGLQMRRSEKDYLARLLPKYVDRYNAAYAEAIEEAEEFKTLVHNDEEVRVIEHIISGFEASYTQFNLIVASEIKLGTQPDLGMVAEMNSAMHAAENFLEKVETKMGHGANLDILTVEMLKLRAHEKDFILHKTNEDLEKFDAQVIVFDQALENSEFSAADKAKLLELVTDYKEKFDAWSHLEVSTEIEIRKLSKIYGTIEPEILQYLREFDKVSEANLVITEAVQQEVEQQTLIALVVAILLTALFSFIVSRNISQKTVRLSQIMQSLAKGDLNIDIAFTEFKNEFGMMAKSLLVFKQSAEENIKSEVGKQARVKEDKERSEFLNNAIEEFKTFSAQKL
;
A
#
# COMPACT_ATOMS: atom_id res chain seq x y z
N MET A 1 -55.70 10.29 6.98
CA MET A 1 -54.78 9.38 7.69
C MET A 1 -55.41 8.00 7.76
N SER A 2 -55.05 7.11 6.83
CA SER A 2 -55.50 5.72 6.84
C SER A 2 -54.96 5.01 8.08
N SER A 3 -55.83 4.52 8.95
CA SER A 3 -55.43 3.67 10.07
C SER A 3 -54.85 2.37 9.50
N PHE A 4 -53.52 2.23 9.49
CA PHE A 4 -52.87 0.95 9.28
C PHE A 4 -53.31 0.02 10.42
N LYS A 5 -54.33 -0.82 10.16
CA LYS A 5 -54.84 -1.77 11.14
C LYS A 5 -53.88 -2.95 11.22
N PHE A 6 -52.93 -2.90 12.15
CA PHE A 6 -52.16 -4.07 12.55
C PHE A 6 -53.05 -5.01 13.39
N ASP A 7 -54.11 -5.55 12.78
CA ASP A 7 -55.07 -6.43 13.47
C ASP A 7 -54.39 -7.68 14.04
N LYS A 8 -53.25 -8.09 13.47
CA LYS A 8 -52.41 -9.19 13.97
C LYS A 8 -51.81 -8.91 15.37
N LEU A 9 -51.52 -7.66 15.72
CA LEU A 9 -51.00 -7.31 17.05
C LEU A 9 -52.08 -7.43 18.13
N ASN A 10 -53.36 -7.42 17.76
CA ASN A 10 -54.46 -7.34 18.72
C ASN A 10 -54.62 -8.58 19.60
N ASN A 11 -54.14 -9.73 19.15
CA ASN A 11 -54.20 -11.00 19.91
C ASN A 11 -52.86 -11.42 20.52
N ILE A 12 -51.80 -10.63 20.34
CA ILE A 12 -50.47 -10.93 20.90
C ILE A 12 -50.37 -10.36 22.32
N LYS A 13 -49.73 -11.11 23.23
CA LYS A 13 -49.47 -10.68 24.61
C LYS A 13 -48.60 -9.43 24.66
N VAL A 14 -48.88 -8.50 25.57
CA VAL A 14 -48.13 -7.24 25.74
C VAL A 14 -46.65 -7.51 25.98
N GLY A 15 -46.32 -8.47 26.85
CA GLY A 15 -44.92 -8.84 27.11
C GLY A 15 -44.19 -9.34 25.85
N PHE A 16 -44.89 -10.07 24.97
CA PHE A 16 -44.32 -10.51 23.69
C PHE A 16 -44.15 -9.36 22.70
N GLN A 17 -45.09 -8.40 22.66
CA GLN A 17 -44.95 -7.21 21.83
C GLN A 17 -43.72 -6.38 22.22
N VAL A 18 -43.49 -6.18 23.52
CA VAL A 18 -42.30 -5.50 24.04
C VAL A 18 -41.03 -6.30 23.71
N ALA A 19 -41.06 -7.62 23.92
CA ALA A 19 -39.94 -8.50 23.57
C ALA A 19 -39.60 -8.50 22.07
N MET A 20 -40.60 -8.28 21.20
CA MET A 20 -40.37 -8.18 19.76
C MET A 20 -39.62 -6.89 19.40
N VAL A 21 -39.94 -5.76 20.03
CA VAL A 21 -39.22 -4.49 19.81
C VAL A 21 -37.77 -4.61 20.28
N THR A 22 -37.54 -5.20 21.46
CA THR A 22 -36.17 -5.41 21.94
C THR A 22 -35.40 -6.39 21.06
N ALA A 23 -36.03 -7.46 20.57
CA ALA A 23 -35.42 -8.40 19.63
C ALA A 23 -35.05 -7.71 18.30
N ILE A 24 -35.90 -6.82 17.76
CA ILE A 24 -35.61 -6.05 16.55
C ILE A 24 -34.41 -5.11 16.77
N GLY A 25 -34.36 -4.42 17.91
CA GLY A 25 -33.23 -3.55 18.25
C GLY A 25 -31.92 -4.33 18.37
N LEU A 26 -31.93 -5.49 19.05
CA LEU A 26 -30.78 -6.38 19.14
C LEU A 26 -30.36 -6.91 17.77
N PHE A 27 -31.33 -7.31 16.93
CA PHE A 27 -31.05 -7.75 15.57
C PHE A 27 -30.41 -6.64 14.73
N ALA A 28 -30.90 -5.40 14.84
CA ALA A 28 -30.32 -4.24 14.17
C ALA A 28 -28.86 -4.01 14.61
N LEU A 29 -28.56 -4.13 15.91
CA LEU A 29 -27.20 -4.02 16.42
C LEU A 29 -26.29 -5.14 15.90
N ILE A 30 -26.76 -6.39 15.90
CA ILE A 30 -26.00 -7.53 15.36
C ILE A 30 -25.77 -7.35 13.86
N PHE A 31 -26.78 -6.90 13.12
CA PHE A 31 -26.67 -6.61 11.70
C PHE A 31 -25.63 -5.51 11.43
N LEU A 32 -25.69 -4.39 12.15
CA LEU A 32 -24.71 -3.31 12.02
C LEU A 32 -23.29 -3.77 12.37
N ALA A 33 -23.14 -4.61 13.39
CA ALA A 33 -21.85 -5.19 13.74
C ALA A 33 -21.32 -6.09 12.62
N ALA A 34 -22.14 -7.01 12.10
CA ALA A 34 -21.76 -7.89 10.99
C ALA A 34 -21.43 -7.10 9.70
N TRP A 35 -22.21 -6.05 9.43
CA TRP A 35 -21.98 -5.12 8.31
C TRP A 35 -20.64 -4.39 8.46
N SER A 36 -20.35 -3.85 9.64
CA SER A 36 -19.08 -3.20 9.94
C SER A 36 -17.88 -4.15 9.80
N PHE A 37 -18.00 -5.42 10.21
CA PHE A 37 -16.95 -6.42 9.98
C PHE A 37 -16.71 -6.70 8.49
N TYR A 38 -17.77 -6.76 7.68
CA TYR A 38 -17.65 -6.94 6.24
C TYR A 38 -16.96 -5.74 5.55
N GLU A 39 -17.36 -4.52 5.90
CA GLU A 39 -16.73 -3.28 5.42
C GLU A 39 -15.26 -3.19 5.81
N ALA A 40 -14.92 -3.55 7.06
CA ALA A 40 -13.54 -3.55 7.53
C ALA A 40 -12.65 -4.53 6.74
N ASP A 41 -13.16 -5.70 6.36
CA ASP A 41 -12.44 -6.67 5.52
C ASP A 41 -12.22 -6.14 4.09
N LEU A 42 -13.22 -5.46 3.51
CA LEU A 42 -13.11 -4.83 2.20
C LEU A 42 -12.03 -3.74 2.19
N LEU A 43 -12.06 -2.86 3.21
CA LEU A 43 -11.09 -1.78 3.37
C LEU A 43 -9.67 -2.32 3.63
N ALA A 44 -9.55 -3.37 4.45
CA ALA A 44 -8.27 -4.01 4.75
C ALA A 44 -7.63 -4.62 3.49
N LYS A 45 -8.42 -5.22 2.61
CA LYS A 45 -7.95 -5.75 1.32
C LYS A 45 -7.46 -4.64 0.39
N ALA A 46 -8.23 -3.55 0.26
CA ALA A 46 -7.84 -2.39 -0.55
C ALA A 46 -6.54 -1.75 -0.03
N ASN A 47 -6.45 -1.51 1.28
CA ASN A 47 -5.26 -0.95 1.92
C ASN A 47 -4.03 -1.85 1.74
N LYS A 48 -4.18 -3.17 1.93
CA LYS A 48 -3.08 -4.13 1.74
C LYS A 48 -2.58 -4.13 0.29
N GLN A 49 -3.48 -4.04 -0.69
CA GLN A 49 -3.10 -3.94 -2.09
C GLN A 49 -2.36 -2.63 -2.37
N SER A 50 -2.84 -1.50 -1.83
CA SER A 50 -2.17 -0.21 -1.95
C SER A 50 -0.79 -0.22 -1.32
N GLU A 51 -0.61 -0.86 -0.16
CA GLU A 51 0.67 -1.00 0.52
C GLU A 51 1.67 -1.81 -0.31
N ILE A 52 1.25 -2.94 -0.89
CA ILE A 52 2.11 -3.76 -1.76
C ILE A 52 2.56 -2.98 -2.98
N LEU A 53 1.66 -2.23 -3.62
CA LEU A 53 1.99 -1.43 -4.80
C LEU A 53 2.91 -0.26 -4.49
N ALA A 54 2.68 0.43 -3.37
CA ALA A 54 3.57 1.47 -2.89
C ALA A 54 4.96 0.91 -2.55
N HIS A 55 5.02 -0.28 -1.98
CA HIS A 55 6.29 -0.97 -1.70
C HIS A 55 7.02 -1.33 -3.00
N LYS A 56 6.32 -1.91 -3.98
CA LYS A 56 6.87 -2.18 -5.32
C LYS A 56 7.42 -0.92 -5.99
N ALA A 57 6.67 0.18 -5.96
CA ALA A 57 7.11 1.47 -6.50
C ALA A 57 8.36 1.99 -5.78
N SER A 58 8.38 1.91 -4.45
CA SER A 58 9.54 2.29 -3.65
C SER A 58 10.78 1.46 -3.98
N LEU A 59 10.64 0.15 -4.18
CA LEU A 59 11.76 -0.72 -4.54
C LEU A 59 12.29 -0.36 -5.93
N PHE A 60 11.43 -0.12 -6.92
CA PHE A 60 11.89 0.31 -8.25
C PHE A 60 12.61 1.66 -8.23
N GLN A 61 12.14 2.62 -7.42
CA GLN A 61 12.83 3.90 -7.20
C GLN A 61 14.24 3.69 -6.63
N LYS A 62 14.37 2.78 -5.65
CA LYS A 62 15.68 2.44 -5.08
C LYS A 62 16.58 1.73 -6.07
N ILE A 63 16.09 0.70 -6.77
CA ILE A 63 16.79 -0.02 -7.84
C ILE A 63 17.35 0.95 -8.88
N TYR A 64 16.55 1.92 -9.30
CA TYR A 64 16.99 2.97 -10.22
C TYR A 64 18.06 3.88 -9.61
N GLY A 65 17.88 4.31 -8.36
CA GLY A 65 18.87 5.11 -7.62
C GLY A 65 20.22 4.40 -7.49
N SER A 66 20.20 3.13 -7.10
CA SER A 66 21.37 2.25 -6.96
C SER A 66 22.05 2.04 -8.33
N GLY A 67 21.28 1.74 -9.38
CA GLY A 67 21.79 1.63 -10.76
C GLY A 67 22.42 2.93 -11.28
N LEU A 68 21.83 4.09 -10.98
CA LEU A 68 22.43 5.40 -11.30
C LEU A 68 23.73 5.64 -10.53
N GLN A 69 23.79 5.23 -9.26
CA GLN A 69 24.98 5.36 -8.44
C GLN A 69 26.12 4.45 -8.92
N MET A 70 25.81 3.25 -9.40
CA MET A 70 26.77 2.40 -10.12
C MET A 70 27.32 3.12 -11.35
N ARG A 71 26.44 3.62 -12.23
CA ARG A 71 26.85 4.33 -13.45
C ARG A 71 27.67 5.60 -13.16
N ARG A 72 27.31 6.35 -12.12
CA ARG A 72 28.09 7.52 -11.67
C ARG A 72 29.48 7.12 -11.18
N SER A 73 29.56 6.08 -10.35
CA SER A 73 30.82 5.60 -9.79
C SER A 73 31.74 5.04 -10.87
N GLU A 74 31.20 4.37 -11.89
CA GLU A 74 31.95 3.97 -13.09
C GLU A 74 32.57 5.19 -13.77
N LYS A 75 31.77 6.22 -14.09
CA LYS A 75 32.28 7.42 -14.77
C LYS A 75 33.31 8.17 -13.92
N ASP A 76 33.09 8.25 -12.62
CA ASP A 76 34.04 8.86 -11.71
C ASP A 76 35.36 8.08 -11.60
N TYR A 77 35.30 6.75 -11.66
CA TYR A 77 36.47 5.88 -11.73
C TYR A 77 37.23 6.11 -13.04
N LEU A 78 36.56 6.01 -14.20
CA LEU A 78 37.22 6.19 -15.51
C LEU A 78 37.85 7.59 -15.67
N ALA A 79 37.30 8.60 -15.00
CA ALA A 79 37.85 9.96 -15.05
C ALA A 79 39.03 10.20 -14.10
N ARG A 80 39.23 9.37 -13.07
CA ARG A 80 40.17 9.67 -11.97
C ARG A 80 41.03 8.49 -11.51
N LEU A 81 40.66 7.28 -11.87
CA LEU A 81 41.30 6.01 -11.54
C LEU A 81 41.55 5.80 -10.03
N LEU A 82 40.64 6.31 -9.19
CA LEU A 82 40.77 6.22 -7.74
C LEU A 82 39.99 5.02 -7.15
N PRO A 83 40.62 4.20 -6.27
CA PRO A 83 39.99 3.00 -5.69
C PRO A 83 38.64 3.25 -5.00
N LYS A 84 38.48 4.42 -4.35
CA LYS A 84 37.23 4.78 -3.66
C LYS A 84 35.97 4.72 -4.55
N TYR A 85 36.12 4.84 -5.87
CA TYR A 85 34.99 4.74 -6.79
C TYR A 85 34.63 3.30 -7.12
N VAL A 86 35.59 2.38 -7.04
CA VAL A 86 35.33 0.93 -7.07
C VAL A 86 34.53 0.52 -5.83
N ASP A 87 34.92 0.99 -4.65
CA ASP A 87 34.18 0.72 -3.41
C ASP A 87 32.73 1.21 -3.48
N ARG A 88 32.52 2.42 -4.01
CA ARG A 88 31.17 2.99 -4.21
C ARG A 88 30.35 2.21 -5.23
N TYR A 89 30.98 1.77 -6.32
CA TYR A 89 30.32 0.94 -7.32
C TYR A 89 29.87 -0.39 -6.69
N ASN A 90 30.74 -1.05 -5.93
CA ASN A 90 30.47 -2.34 -5.29
C ASN A 90 29.35 -2.23 -4.24
N ALA A 91 29.34 -1.15 -3.45
CA ALA A 91 28.26 -0.90 -2.50
C ALA A 91 26.91 -0.69 -3.20
N ALA A 92 26.86 0.16 -4.23
CA ALA A 92 25.65 0.41 -5.00
C ALA A 92 25.15 -0.84 -5.74
N TYR A 93 26.07 -1.69 -6.21
CA TYR A 93 25.72 -3.00 -6.79
C TYR A 93 25.06 -3.92 -5.77
N ALA A 94 25.62 -4.01 -4.56
CA ALA A 94 25.03 -4.84 -3.50
C ALA A 94 23.62 -4.37 -3.12
N GLU A 95 23.43 -3.05 -2.97
CA GLU A 95 22.12 -2.43 -2.72
C GLU A 95 21.14 -2.72 -3.86
N ALA A 96 21.56 -2.55 -5.12
CA ALA A 96 20.71 -2.80 -6.28
C ALA A 96 20.24 -4.26 -6.37
N ILE A 97 21.11 -5.22 -6.07
CA ILE A 97 20.77 -6.65 -6.08
C ILE A 97 19.84 -7.00 -4.92
N GLU A 98 20.10 -6.49 -3.71
CA GLU A 98 19.23 -6.70 -2.55
C GLU A 98 17.81 -6.20 -2.82
N GLU A 99 17.68 -4.98 -3.35
CA GLU A 99 16.40 -4.36 -3.69
C GLU A 99 15.66 -5.10 -4.82
N ALA A 100 16.41 -5.58 -5.82
CA ALA A 100 15.86 -6.35 -6.92
C ALA A 100 15.38 -7.74 -6.47
N GLU A 101 16.12 -8.43 -5.61
CA GLU A 101 15.72 -9.71 -5.04
C GLU A 101 14.53 -9.56 -4.09
N GLU A 102 14.49 -8.49 -3.28
CA GLU A 102 13.31 -8.18 -2.47
C GLU A 102 12.08 -7.97 -3.36
N PHE A 103 12.20 -7.17 -4.42
CA PHE A 103 11.13 -6.97 -5.39
C PHE A 103 10.67 -8.28 -6.02
N LYS A 104 11.61 -9.18 -6.37
CA LYS A 104 11.31 -10.50 -6.93
C LYS A 104 10.40 -11.34 -6.01
N THR A 105 10.48 -11.17 -4.69
CA THR A 105 9.58 -11.88 -3.75
C THR A 105 8.13 -11.38 -3.77
N LEU A 106 7.90 -10.14 -4.23
CA LEU A 106 6.59 -9.49 -4.25
C LEU A 106 5.81 -9.71 -5.55
N VAL A 107 6.44 -10.33 -6.55
CA VAL A 107 5.86 -10.50 -7.89
C VAL A 107 5.41 -11.93 -8.13
N HIS A 108 4.25 -12.06 -8.79
CA HIS A 108 3.64 -13.35 -9.08
C HIS A 108 3.20 -13.48 -10.55
N ASN A 109 3.30 -12.40 -11.33
CA ASN A 109 3.01 -12.46 -12.76
C ASN A 109 4.31 -12.66 -13.55
N ASP A 110 4.22 -13.43 -14.64
CA ASP A 110 5.38 -13.85 -15.43
C ASP A 110 6.14 -12.68 -16.07
N GLU A 111 5.45 -11.56 -16.32
CA GLU A 111 6.05 -10.39 -16.96
C GLU A 111 6.97 -9.62 -16.00
N GLU A 112 6.48 -9.28 -14.82
CA GLU A 112 7.27 -8.66 -13.74
C GLU A 112 8.46 -9.54 -13.34
N VAL A 113 8.27 -10.86 -13.25
CA VAL A 113 9.37 -11.81 -12.96
C VAL A 113 10.45 -11.74 -14.03
N ARG A 114 10.08 -11.81 -15.31
CA ARG A 114 11.08 -11.70 -16.40
C ARG A 114 11.83 -10.39 -16.38
N VAL A 115 11.14 -9.28 -16.14
CA VAL A 115 11.76 -7.95 -16.14
C VAL A 115 12.75 -7.82 -15.00
N ILE A 116 12.35 -8.19 -13.77
CA ILE A 116 13.30 -8.10 -12.65
C ILE A 116 14.48 -9.05 -12.83
N GLU A 117 14.29 -10.24 -13.39
CA GLU A 117 15.38 -11.17 -13.71
C GLU A 117 16.34 -10.61 -14.77
N HIS A 118 15.82 -9.92 -15.79
CA HIS A 118 16.67 -9.25 -16.78
C HIS A 118 17.45 -8.08 -16.17
N ILE A 119 16.83 -7.30 -15.29
CA ILE A 119 17.49 -6.22 -14.54
C ILE A 119 18.62 -6.77 -13.67
N ILE A 120 18.35 -7.83 -12.88
CA ILE A 120 19.35 -8.52 -12.05
C ILE A 120 20.53 -8.99 -12.90
N SER A 121 20.24 -9.71 -14.00
CA SER A 121 21.27 -10.21 -14.91
C SER A 121 22.10 -9.06 -15.52
N GLY A 122 21.47 -7.94 -15.86
CA GLY A 122 22.16 -6.76 -16.34
C GLY A 122 23.07 -6.13 -15.29
N PHE A 123 22.65 -6.05 -14.02
CA PHE A 123 23.52 -5.59 -12.94
C PHE A 123 24.70 -6.54 -12.71
N GLU A 124 24.49 -7.85 -12.68
CA GLU A 124 25.57 -8.84 -12.56
C GLU A 124 26.58 -8.75 -13.72
N ALA A 125 26.07 -8.62 -14.95
CA ALA A 125 26.89 -8.43 -16.14
C ALA A 125 27.67 -7.12 -16.07
N SER A 126 27.03 -6.02 -15.62
CA SER A 126 27.69 -4.73 -15.43
C SER A 126 28.80 -4.81 -14.39
N TYR A 127 28.58 -5.53 -13.27
CA TYR A 127 29.57 -5.70 -12.20
C TYR A 127 30.78 -6.50 -12.68
N THR A 128 30.55 -7.58 -13.41
CA THR A 128 31.63 -8.38 -13.99
C THR A 128 32.43 -7.57 -15.01
N GLN A 129 31.75 -6.84 -15.88
CA GLN A 129 32.38 -6.01 -16.91
C GLN A 129 33.16 -4.83 -16.30
N PHE A 130 32.63 -4.18 -15.26
CA PHE A 130 33.32 -3.10 -14.56
C PHE A 130 34.61 -3.59 -13.88
N ASN A 131 34.56 -4.74 -13.21
CA ASN A 131 35.76 -5.32 -12.58
C ASN A 131 36.82 -5.74 -13.60
N LEU A 132 36.42 -6.20 -14.79
CA LEU A 132 37.35 -6.46 -15.90
C LEU A 132 38.06 -5.18 -16.36
N ILE A 133 37.33 -4.07 -16.45
CA ILE A 133 37.89 -2.75 -16.80
C ILE A 133 38.84 -2.29 -15.71
N VAL A 134 38.45 -2.33 -14.44
CA VAL A 134 39.31 -1.97 -13.29
C VAL A 134 40.62 -2.75 -13.30
N ALA A 135 40.56 -4.07 -13.55
CA ALA A 135 41.76 -4.90 -13.64
C ALA A 135 42.67 -4.49 -14.82
N SER A 136 42.08 -4.12 -15.95
CA SER A 136 42.81 -3.67 -17.14
C SER A 136 43.48 -2.31 -16.90
N GLU A 137 42.77 -1.35 -16.31
CA GLU A 137 43.28 -0.02 -15.92
C GLU A 137 44.44 -0.10 -14.91
N ILE A 138 44.33 -0.99 -13.91
CA ILE A 138 45.42 -1.25 -12.96
C ILE A 138 46.66 -1.79 -13.69
N LYS A 139 46.47 -2.70 -14.65
CA LYS A 139 47.56 -3.28 -15.43
C LYS A 139 48.19 -2.27 -16.37
N LEU A 140 47.38 -1.44 -17.05
CA LEU A 140 47.84 -0.33 -17.88
C LEU A 140 48.74 0.61 -17.06
N GLY A 141 48.33 0.93 -15.84
CA GLY A 141 49.06 1.79 -14.92
C GLY A 141 48.29 3.08 -14.69
N THR A 142 47.63 3.18 -13.54
CA THR A 142 46.79 4.34 -13.17
C THR A 142 47.60 5.60 -12.84
N GLN A 143 48.92 5.45 -12.71
CA GLN A 143 49.89 6.52 -12.44
C GLN A 143 51.18 6.28 -13.24
N PRO A 144 52.00 7.31 -13.48
CA PRO A 144 53.21 7.19 -14.31
C PRO A 144 54.26 6.18 -13.85
N ASP A 145 54.22 5.81 -12.57
CA ASP A 145 55.14 4.91 -11.87
C ASP A 145 54.53 3.53 -11.55
N LEU A 146 53.34 3.25 -12.06
CA LEU A 146 52.66 1.96 -11.92
C LEU A 146 52.43 1.25 -13.26
N GLY A 147 52.29 -0.07 -13.19
CA GLY A 147 51.85 -0.90 -14.31
C GLY A 147 52.73 -0.81 -15.56
N MET A 148 52.11 -1.06 -16.71
CA MET A 148 52.79 -1.06 -18.01
C MET A 148 53.32 0.33 -18.40
N VAL A 149 52.70 1.43 -17.94
CA VAL A 149 53.25 2.79 -18.11
C VAL A 149 54.63 2.94 -17.47
N ALA A 150 54.81 2.43 -16.23
CA ALA A 150 56.10 2.48 -15.56
C ALA A 150 57.17 1.65 -16.27
N GLU A 151 56.78 0.45 -16.72
CA GLU A 151 57.65 -0.45 -17.47
C GLU A 151 58.12 0.19 -18.77
N MET A 152 57.22 0.86 -19.49
CA MET A 152 57.48 1.57 -20.74
C MET A 152 58.38 2.80 -20.52
N ASN A 153 58.09 3.63 -19.51
CA ASN A 153 58.94 4.77 -19.14
C ASN A 153 60.35 4.32 -18.74
N SER A 154 60.48 3.22 -17.99
CA SER A 154 61.77 2.65 -17.58
C SER A 154 62.60 2.19 -18.80
N ALA A 155 61.96 1.53 -19.77
CA ALA A 155 62.63 1.11 -21.01
C ALA A 155 63.13 2.30 -21.83
N MET A 156 62.29 3.34 -21.98
CA MET A 156 62.70 4.57 -22.63
C MET A 156 63.90 5.21 -21.93
N HIS A 157 63.83 5.38 -20.61
CA HIS A 157 64.93 5.96 -19.85
C HIS A 157 66.20 5.12 -19.92
N ALA A 158 66.10 3.80 -20.00
CA ALA A 158 67.26 2.94 -20.21
C ALA A 158 67.94 3.23 -21.56
N ALA A 159 67.16 3.40 -22.63
CA ALA A 159 67.65 3.78 -23.95
C ALA A 159 68.28 5.20 -23.95
N GLU A 160 67.60 6.19 -23.37
CA GLU A 160 68.09 7.58 -23.25
C GLU A 160 69.40 7.65 -22.46
N ASN A 161 69.45 7.04 -21.28
CA ASN A 161 70.64 7.02 -20.44
C ASN A 161 71.81 6.27 -21.10
N PHE A 162 71.52 5.24 -21.90
CA PHE A 162 72.55 4.54 -22.64
C PHE A 162 73.09 5.41 -23.78
N LEU A 163 72.20 6.08 -24.52
CA LEU A 163 72.57 7.03 -25.55
C LEU A 163 73.46 8.14 -24.97
N GLU A 164 73.05 8.80 -23.89
CA GLU A 164 73.84 9.85 -23.22
C GLU A 164 75.25 9.36 -22.81
N LYS A 165 75.36 8.11 -22.33
CA LYS A 165 76.65 7.50 -21.99
C LYS A 165 77.53 7.28 -23.22
N VAL A 166 76.95 6.86 -24.34
CA VAL A 166 77.68 6.71 -25.62
C VAL A 166 78.11 8.08 -26.14
N GLU A 167 77.22 9.07 -26.08
CA GLU A 167 77.48 10.46 -26.46
C GLU A 167 78.65 11.07 -25.66
N THR A 168 78.65 10.87 -24.34
CA THR A 168 79.71 11.35 -23.45
C THR A 168 81.08 10.73 -23.78
N LYS A 169 81.12 9.45 -24.18
CA LYS A 169 82.38 8.76 -24.53
C LYS A 169 83.00 9.29 -25.82
N MET A 170 82.19 9.72 -26.79
CA MET A 170 82.67 10.09 -28.13
C MET A 170 83.04 11.57 -28.27
N GLY A 171 82.61 12.42 -27.34
CA GLY A 171 82.73 13.88 -27.48
C GLY A 171 81.66 14.43 -28.44
N HIS A 172 81.04 15.56 -28.10
CA HIS A 172 79.86 16.07 -28.81
C HIS A 172 80.11 16.28 -30.32
N GLY A 173 79.29 15.66 -31.18
CA GLY A 173 79.36 15.76 -32.65
C GLY A 173 77.95 15.73 -33.29
N ALA A 174 77.80 16.20 -34.52
CA ALA A 174 76.49 16.49 -35.14
C ALA A 174 75.56 15.27 -35.37
N ASN A 175 76.10 14.04 -35.48
CA ASN A 175 75.28 12.82 -35.60
C ASN A 175 74.64 12.39 -34.27
N LEU A 176 75.15 12.88 -33.13
CA LEU A 176 74.58 12.57 -31.81
C LEU A 176 73.21 13.23 -31.63
N ASP A 177 73.06 14.48 -32.09
CA ASP A 177 71.79 15.22 -32.02
C ASP A 177 70.65 14.52 -32.77
N ILE A 178 70.96 13.78 -33.84
CA ILE A 178 69.95 13.11 -34.68
C ILE A 178 69.26 11.99 -33.90
N LEU A 179 70.01 11.10 -33.24
CA LEU A 179 69.41 9.98 -32.50
C LEU A 179 68.58 10.46 -31.32
N THR A 180 69.03 11.51 -30.64
CA THR A 180 68.24 12.17 -29.58
C THR A 180 66.94 12.76 -30.15
N VAL A 181 66.98 13.43 -31.30
CA VAL A 181 65.77 13.93 -31.98
C VAL A 181 64.82 12.82 -32.39
N GLU A 182 65.32 11.71 -32.96
CA GLU A 182 64.48 10.58 -33.35
C GLU A 182 63.83 9.91 -32.11
N MET A 183 64.55 9.82 -30.98
CA MET A 183 63.97 9.37 -29.70
C MET A 183 62.86 10.31 -29.21
N LEU A 184 63.04 11.62 -29.31
CA LEU A 184 62.01 12.59 -28.95
C LEU A 184 60.76 12.47 -29.86
N LYS A 185 60.94 12.15 -31.14
CA LYS A 185 59.81 11.89 -32.05
C LYS A 185 59.07 10.60 -31.70
N LEU A 186 59.77 9.54 -31.28
CA LEU A 186 59.13 8.33 -30.75
C LEU A 186 58.25 8.66 -29.54
N ARG A 187 58.73 9.52 -28.62
CA ARG A 187 57.92 10.02 -27.48
C ARG A 187 56.73 10.83 -27.94
N ALA A 188 56.90 11.69 -28.95
CA ALA A 188 55.81 12.49 -29.49
C ALA A 188 54.70 11.58 -30.05
N HIS A 189 55.04 10.58 -30.85
CA HIS A 189 54.05 9.64 -31.39
C HIS A 189 53.41 8.76 -30.32
N GLU A 190 54.14 8.35 -29.27
CA GLU A 190 53.52 7.72 -28.10
C GLU A 190 52.45 8.66 -27.50
N LYS A 191 52.79 9.93 -27.28
CA LYS A 191 51.85 10.90 -26.68
C LYS A 191 50.66 11.20 -27.57
N ASP A 192 50.86 11.25 -28.88
CA ASP A 192 49.77 11.37 -29.85
C ASP A 192 48.81 10.18 -29.73
N PHE A 193 49.32 8.95 -29.67
CA PHE A 193 48.49 7.78 -29.44
C PHE A 193 47.78 7.82 -28.08
N ILE A 194 48.44 8.24 -27.00
CA ILE A 194 47.78 8.37 -25.68
C ILE A 194 46.60 9.35 -25.75
N LEU A 195 46.74 10.43 -26.54
CA LEU A 195 45.71 11.47 -26.66
C LEU A 195 44.56 11.05 -27.59
N HIS A 196 44.88 10.43 -28.74
CA HIS A 196 43.90 10.17 -29.79
C HIS A 196 43.44 8.71 -29.85
N LYS A 197 44.29 7.77 -29.43
CA LYS A 197 44.08 6.31 -29.42
C LYS A 197 43.73 5.72 -30.79
N THR A 198 44.39 6.20 -31.85
CA THR A 198 44.09 5.76 -33.23
C THR A 198 45.15 4.82 -33.80
N ASN A 199 44.72 3.98 -34.76
CA ASN A 199 45.66 3.14 -35.51
C ASN A 199 46.67 3.98 -36.31
N GLU A 200 46.29 5.20 -36.74
CA GLU A 200 47.20 6.09 -37.47
C GLU A 200 48.39 6.51 -36.60
N ASP A 201 48.18 6.73 -35.30
CA ASP A 201 49.28 7.06 -34.38
C ASP A 201 50.23 5.87 -34.18
N LEU A 202 49.69 4.63 -34.15
CA LEU A 202 50.50 3.41 -34.08
C LEU A 202 51.34 3.23 -35.36
N GLU A 203 50.76 3.43 -36.54
CA GLU A 203 51.48 3.38 -37.81
C GLU A 203 52.60 4.43 -37.88
N LYS A 204 52.36 5.64 -37.37
CA LYS A 204 53.39 6.69 -37.27
C LYS A 204 54.50 6.32 -36.30
N PHE A 205 54.16 5.75 -35.14
CA PHE A 205 55.15 5.26 -34.18
C PHE A 205 56.03 4.17 -34.80
N ASP A 206 55.44 3.16 -35.44
CA ASP A 206 56.16 2.08 -36.12
C ASP A 206 57.06 2.59 -37.24
N ALA A 207 56.57 3.54 -38.05
CA ALA A 207 57.37 4.18 -39.09
C ALA A 207 58.56 4.96 -38.49
N GLN A 208 58.36 5.61 -37.36
CA GLN A 208 59.41 6.36 -36.67
C GLN A 208 60.47 5.45 -36.03
N VAL A 209 60.11 4.24 -35.60
CA VAL A 209 61.09 3.21 -35.18
C VAL A 209 62.01 2.85 -36.34
N ILE A 210 61.47 2.66 -37.55
CA ILE A 210 62.27 2.38 -38.76
C ILE A 210 63.24 3.54 -39.07
N VAL A 211 62.79 4.79 -38.91
CA VAL A 211 63.64 5.98 -39.10
C VAL A 211 64.76 6.03 -38.05
N PHE A 212 64.45 5.71 -36.79
CA PHE A 212 65.45 5.63 -35.73
C PHE A 212 66.51 4.54 -36.04
N ASP A 213 66.08 3.35 -36.45
CA ASP A 213 66.98 2.24 -36.79
C ASP A 213 67.93 2.62 -37.93
N GLN A 214 67.42 3.28 -38.97
CA GLN A 214 68.24 3.79 -40.08
C GLN A 214 69.25 4.86 -39.62
N ALA A 215 68.83 5.77 -38.72
CA ALA A 215 69.74 6.75 -38.14
C ALA A 215 70.84 6.07 -37.29
N LEU A 216 70.49 5.02 -36.56
CA LEU A 216 71.42 4.25 -35.73
C LEU A 216 72.43 3.48 -36.59
N GLU A 217 71.98 2.84 -37.67
CA GLU A 217 72.85 2.15 -38.63
C GLU A 217 73.86 3.12 -39.26
N ASN A 218 73.42 4.34 -39.61
CA ASN A 218 74.25 5.37 -40.21
C ASN A 218 75.14 6.14 -39.22
N SER A 219 74.96 5.94 -37.91
CA SER A 219 75.76 6.60 -36.88
C SER A 219 77.22 6.10 -36.83
N GLU A 220 78.11 6.88 -36.22
CA GLU A 220 79.51 6.51 -35.99
C GLU A 220 79.72 5.62 -34.74
N PHE A 221 78.62 5.11 -34.15
CA PHE A 221 78.68 4.31 -32.93
C PHE A 221 79.38 2.96 -33.17
N SER A 222 79.99 2.41 -32.13
CA SER A 222 80.59 1.07 -32.20
C SER A 222 79.51 0.02 -32.49
N ALA A 223 79.88 -1.11 -33.11
CA ALA A 223 78.93 -2.20 -33.36
C ALA A 223 78.26 -2.71 -32.07
N ALA A 224 78.99 -2.69 -30.95
CA ALA A 224 78.45 -3.08 -29.65
C ALA A 224 77.43 -2.05 -29.11
N ASP A 225 77.70 -0.76 -29.26
CA ASP A 225 76.78 0.29 -28.84
C ASP A 225 75.51 0.33 -29.72
N LYS A 226 75.65 0.14 -31.05
CA LYS A 226 74.51 0.00 -31.96
C LYS A 226 73.63 -1.17 -31.57
N ALA A 227 74.22 -2.36 -31.35
CA ALA A 227 73.48 -3.53 -30.93
C ALA A 227 72.74 -3.31 -29.60
N LYS A 228 73.39 -2.65 -28.63
CA LYS A 228 72.76 -2.39 -27.33
C LYS A 228 71.64 -1.35 -27.41
N LEU A 229 71.80 -0.29 -28.19
CA LEU A 229 70.74 0.71 -28.34
C LEU A 229 69.54 0.15 -29.11
N LEU A 230 69.79 -0.65 -30.15
CA LEU A 230 68.73 -1.37 -30.87
C LEU A 230 67.94 -2.29 -29.93
N GLU A 231 68.62 -3.05 -29.06
CA GLU A 231 67.99 -3.89 -28.04
C GLU A 231 67.07 -3.07 -27.12
N LEU A 232 67.54 -1.92 -26.62
CA LEU A 232 66.79 -1.08 -25.69
C LEU A 232 65.57 -0.40 -26.34
N VAL A 233 65.70 0.07 -27.59
CA VAL A 233 64.57 0.67 -28.32
C VAL A 233 63.56 -0.40 -28.75
N THR A 234 64.02 -1.61 -29.06
CA THR A 234 63.11 -2.75 -29.32
C THR A 234 62.31 -3.11 -28.06
N ASP A 235 62.95 -3.16 -26.88
CA ASP A 235 62.24 -3.40 -25.61
C ASP A 235 61.19 -2.31 -25.33
N TYR A 236 61.53 -1.03 -25.56
CA TYR A 236 60.56 0.07 -25.46
C TYR A 236 59.39 -0.08 -26.44
N LYS A 237 59.66 -0.43 -27.71
CA LYS A 237 58.61 -0.70 -28.71
C LYS A 237 57.69 -1.82 -28.25
N GLU A 238 58.24 -2.97 -27.84
CA GLU A 238 57.44 -4.12 -27.41
C GLU A 238 56.53 -3.78 -26.23
N LYS A 239 57.02 -2.98 -25.28
CA LYS A 239 56.23 -2.49 -24.14
C LYS A 239 55.13 -1.52 -24.58
N PHE A 240 55.42 -0.61 -25.51
CA PHE A 240 54.42 0.30 -26.08
C PHE A 240 53.35 -0.44 -26.88
N ASP A 241 53.72 -1.44 -27.70
CA ASP A 241 52.78 -2.28 -28.44
C ASP A 241 51.87 -3.05 -27.47
N ALA A 242 52.43 -3.66 -26.43
CA ALA A 242 51.66 -4.37 -25.43
C ALA A 242 50.70 -3.45 -24.66
N TRP A 243 51.16 -2.25 -24.29
CA TRP A 243 50.35 -1.23 -23.61
C TRP A 243 49.22 -0.72 -24.51
N SER A 244 49.52 -0.31 -25.74
CA SER A 244 48.54 0.24 -26.69
C SER A 244 47.47 -0.78 -27.10
N HIS A 245 47.84 -2.06 -27.27
CA HIS A 245 46.86 -3.13 -27.50
C HIS A 245 45.91 -3.30 -26.31
N LEU A 246 46.43 -3.29 -25.08
CA LEU A 246 45.60 -3.37 -23.88
C LEU A 246 44.68 -2.14 -23.76
N GLU A 247 45.19 -0.95 -24.06
CA GLU A 247 44.44 0.31 -24.03
C GLU A 247 43.23 0.26 -24.99
N VAL A 248 43.46 -0.12 -26.24
CA VAL A 248 42.38 -0.26 -27.25
C VAL A 248 41.37 -1.34 -26.83
N SER A 249 41.84 -2.45 -26.27
CA SER A 249 40.95 -3.51 -25.78
C SER A 249 40.09 -3.03 -24.59
N THR A 250 40.66 -2.23 -23.69
CA THR A 250 39.95 -1.66 -22.53
C THR A 250 38.85 -0.70 -22.98
N GLU A 251 39.10 0.11 -24.01
CA GLU A 251 38.09 0.97 -24.65
C GLU A 251 36.91 0.17 -25.24
N ILE A 252 37.17 -1.03 -25.77
CA ILE A 252 36.11 -1.93 -26.23
C ILE A 252 35.29 -2.44 -25.04
N GLU A 253 35.94 -2.82 -23.94
CA GLU A 253 35.27 -3.27 -22.71
C GLU A 253 34.40 -2.15 -22.08
N ILE A 254 34.87 -0.89 -22.07
CA ILE A 254 34.08 0.27 -21.63
C ILE A 254 32.83 0.48 -22.50
N ARG A 255 32.95 0.27 -23.82
CA ARG A 255 31.80 0.31 -24.74
C ARG A 255 30.81 -0.83 -24.48
N LYS A 256 31.28 -2.04 -24.16
CA LYS A 256 30.41 -3.16 -23.78
C LYS A 256 29.64 -2.84 -22.50
N LEU A 257 30.29 -2.30 -21.47
CA LEU A 257 29.62 -1.86 -20.24
C LEU A 257 28.50 -0.85 -20.53
N SER A 258 28.78 0.13 -21.40
CA SER A 258 27.76 1.11 -21.79
C SER A 258 26.58 0.49 -22.56
N LYS A 259 26.81 -0.57 -23.35
CA LYS A 259 25.74 -1.32 -24.00
C LYS A 259 24.88 -2.10 -23.00
N ILE A 260 25.49 -2.69 -21.96
CA ILE A 260 24.75 -3.39 -20.89
C ILE A 260 23.77 -2.44 -20.20
N TYR A 261 24.21 -1.23 -19.84
CA TYR A 261 23.28 -0.23 -19.29
C TYR A 261 22.16 0.14 -20.27
N GLY A 262 22.49 0.25 -21.56
CA GLY A 262 21.51 0.53 -22.62
C GLY A 262 20.43 -0.54 -22.79
N THR A 263 20.62 -1.78 -22.32
CA THR A 263 19.59 -2.83 -22.37
C THR A 263 18.65 -2.79 -21.17
N ILE A 264 19.13 -2.41 -19.98
CA ILE A 264 18.32 -2.44 -18.74
C ILE A 264 17.70 -1.09 -18.37
N GLU A 265 18.36 0.04 -18.65
CA GLU A 265 17.89 1.37 -18.26
C GLU A 265 16.49 1.70 -18.82
N PRO A 266 16.16 1.42 -20.10
CA PRO A 266 14.83 1.71 -20.64
C PRO A 266 13.71 0.94 -19.92
N GLU A 267 13.97 -0.32 -19.53
CA GLU A 267 13.02 -1.16 -18.83
C GLU A 267 12.78 -0.67 -17.40
N ILE A 268 13.86 -0.30 -16.68
CA ILE A 268 13.76 0.31 -15.34
C ILE A 268 12.92 1.58 -15.40
N LEU A 269 13.20 2.46 -16.37
CA LEU A 269 12.45 3.72 -16.56
C LEU A 269 11.00 3.49 -16.96
N GLN A 270 10.71 2.44 -17.72
CA GLN A 270 9.34 2.06 -18.05
C GLN A 270 8.57 1.64 -16.80
N TYR A 271 9.13 0.72 -16.02
CA TYR A 271 8.47 0.18 -14.83
C TYR A 271 8.33 1.20 -13.70
N LEU A 272 9.28 2.13 -13.56
CA LEU A 272 9.12 3.29 -12.68
C LEU A 272 7.83 4.07 -13.00
N ARG A 273 7.61 4.38 -14.28
CA ARG A 273 6.40 5.10 -14.70
C ARG A 273 5.13 4.28 -14.53
N GLU A 274 5.20 2.97 -14.73
CA GLU A 274 4.06 2.08 -14.53
C GLU A 274 3.68 2.00 -13.05
N PHE A 275 4.66 1.79 -12.15
CA PHE A 275 4.40 1.73 -10.72
C PHE A 275 3.96 3.08 -10.14
N ASP A 276 4.54 4.19 -10.58
CA ASP A 276 4.08 5.52 -10.15
C ASP A 276 2.61 5.73 -10.52
N LYS A 277 2.24 5.44 -11.77
CA LYS A 277 0.83 5.55 -12.24
C LYS A 277 -0.12 4.61 -11.52
N VAL A 278 0.28 3.35 -11.35
CA VAL A 278 -0.57 2.32 -10.72
C VAL A 278 -0.72 2.62 -9.22
N SER A 279 0.33 3.06 -8.55
CA SER A 279 0.29 3.46 -7.15
C SER A 279 -0.64 4.66 -6.94
N GLU A 280 -0.49 5.73 -7.74
CA GLU A 280 -1.40 6.89 -7.69
C GLU A 280 -2.86 6.50 -7.96
N ALA A 281 -3.12 5.67 -8.98
CA ALA A 281 -4.47 5.21 -9.28
C ALA A 281 -5.07 4.38 -8.14
N ASN A 282 -4.28 3.54 -7.47
CA ASN A 282 -4.76 2.72 -6.35
C ASN A 282 -5.02 3.53 -5.08
N LEU A 283 -4.29 4.62 -4.84
CA LEU A 283 -4.62 5.57 -3.77
C LEU A 283 -6.02 6.17 -4.01
N VAL A 284 -6.30 6.62 -5.23
CA VAL A 284 -7.62 7.16 -5.60
C VAL A 284 -8.73 6.10 -5.47
N ILE A 285 -8.47 4.86 -5.87
CA ILE A 285 -9.42 3.75 -5.69
C ILE A 285 -9.68 3.48 -4.20
N THR A 286 -8.63 3.47 -3.38
CA THR A 286 -8.74 3.20 -1.94
C THR A 286 -9.55 4.31 -1.25
N GLU A 287 -9.30 5.57 -1.60
CA GLU A 287 -10.09 6.71 -1.12
C GLU A 287 -11.56 6.60 -1.56
N ALA A 288 -11.84 6.21 -2.81
CA ALA A 288 -13.19 6.02 -3.31
C ALA A 288 -13.93 4.88 -2.59
N VAL A 289 -13.25 3.75 -2.35
CA VAL A 289 -13.77 2.63 -1.57
C VAL A 289 -14.09 3.07 -0.14
N GLN A 290 -13.21 3.86 0.48
CA GLN A 290 -13.44 4.41 1.81
C GLN A 290 -14.67 5.31 1.86
N GLN A 291 -14.83 6.22 0.89
CA GLN A 291 -16.01 7.09 0.81
C GLN A 291 -17.30 6.29 0.60
N GLU A 292 -17.27 5.28 -0.26
CA GLU A 292 -18.42 4.42 -0.50
C GLU A 292 -18.81 3.65 0.76
N VAL A 293 -17.83 3.09 1.48
CA VAL A 293 -18.04 2.42 2.78
C VAL A 293 -18.67 3.39 3.77
N GLU A 294 -18.12 4.58 3.97
CA GLU A 294 -18.67 5.58 4.91
C GLU A 294 -20.12 5.96 4.57
N GLN A 295 -20.44 6.11 3.28
CA GLN A 295 -21.79 6.41 2.83
C GLN A 295 -22.75 5.24 3.10
N GLN A 296 -22.32 4.00 2.83
CA GLN A 296 -23.12 2.79 3.08
C GLN A 296 -23.36 2.58 4.59
N THR A 297 -22.34 2.79 5.43
CA THR A 297 -22.47 2.73 6.89
C THR A 297 -23.50 3.74 7.40
N LEU A 298 -23.46 4.99 6.90
CA LEU A 298 -24.41 6.03 7.28
C LEU A 298 -25.84 5.66 6.89
N ILE A 299 -26.05 5.15 5.68
CA ILE A 299 -27.37 4.69 5.20
C ILE A 299 -27.87 3.53 6.06
N ALA A 300 -27.04 2.51 6.32
CA ALA A 300 -27.39 1.36 7.15
C ALA A 300 -27.80 1.79 8.56
N LEU A 301 -27.07 2.74 9.17
CA LEU A 301 -27.37 3.29 10.48
C LEU A 301 -28.71 4.05 10.50
N VAL A 302 -28.94 4.93 9.52
CA VAL A 302 -30.21 5.66 9.39
C VAL A 302 -31.39 4.70 9.21
N VAL A 303 -31.25 3.68 8.35
CA VAL A 303 -32.30 2.67 8.12
C VAL A 303 -32.57 1.87 9.40
N ALA A 304 -31.53 1.43 10.12
CA ALA A 304 -31.68 0.70 11.38
C ALA A 304 -32.42 1.52 12.45
N ILE A 305 -32.09 2.81 12.57
CA ILE A 305 -32.76 3.74 13.50
C ILE A 305 -34.23 3.93 13.09
N LEU A 306 -34.50 4.19 11.81
CA LEU A 306 -35.87 4.42 11.32
C LEU A 306 -36.75 3.17 11.50
N LEU A 307 -36.23 1.97 11.21
CA LEU A 307 -36.95 0.72 11.42
C LEU A 307 -37.25 0.48 12.91
N THR A 308 -36.25 0.66 13.77
CA THR A 308 -36.41 0.49 15.22
C THR A 308 -37.42 1.50 15.79
N ALA A 309 -37.35 2.76 15.36
CA ALA A 309 -38.29 3.82 15.76
C ALA A 309 -39.71 3.53 15.25
N LEU A 310 -39.86 3.07 14.00
CA LEU A 310 -41.15 2.72 13.41
C LEU A 310 -41.82 1.57 14.18
N PHE A 311 -41.11 0.47 14.44
CA PHE A 311 -41.65 -0.66 15.19
C PHE A 311 -41.97 -0.28 16.65
N SER A 312 -41.09 0.51 17.29
CA SER A 312 -41.33 1.03 18.63
C SER A 312 -42.59 1.91 18.68
N PHE A 313 -42.78 2.80 17.70
CA PHE A 313 -43.96 3.65 17.59
C PHE A 313 -45.25 2.84 17.38
N ILE A 314 -45.23 1.84 16.50
CA ILE A 314 -46.39 0.97 16.24
C ILE A 314 -46.80 0.22 17.51
N VAL A 315 -45.85 -0.40 18.21
CA VAL A 315 -46.12 -1.16 19.44
C VAL A 315 -46.56 -0.23 20.58
N SER A 316 -45.85 0.89 20.79
CA SER A 316 -46.21 1.89 21.80
C SER A 316 -47.61 2.44 21.59
N ARG A 317 -47.98 2.78 20.35
CA ARG A 317 -49.32 3.26 20.02
C ARG A 317 -50.38 2.20 20.24
N ASN A 318 -50.13 0.94 19.89
CA ASN A 318 -51.08 -0.17 20.10
C ASN A 318 -51.37 -0.39 21.59
N ILE A 319 -50.32 -0.42 22.42
CA ILE A 319 -50.42 -0.60 23.86
C ILE A 319 -51.11 0.61 24.50
N SER A 320 -50.61 1.82 24.25
CA SER A 320 -51.11 3.05 24.86
C SER A 320 -52.60 3.29 24.58
N GLN A 321 -53.05 3.11 23.34
CA GLN A 321 -54.46 3.29 22.97
C GLN A 321 -55.39 2.34 23.73
N LYS A 322 -54.99 1.06 23.89
CA LYS A 322 -55.80 0.07 24.60
C LYS A 322 -55.83 0.31 26.09
N THR A 323 -54.67 0.64 26.69
CA THR A 323 -54.57 1.00 28.11
C THR A 323 -55.43 2.21 28.44
N VAL A 324 -55.36 3.28 27.65
CA VAL A 324 -56.17 4.50 27.87
C VAL A 324 -57.66 4.19 27.75
N ARG A 325 -58.08 3.44 26.74
CA ARG A 325 -59.51 3.12 26.53
C ARG A 325 -60.07 2.23 27.64
N LEU A 326 -59.32 1.22 28.10
CA LEU A 326 -59.73 0.40 29.26
C LEU A 326 -59.77 1.23 30.55
N SER A 327 -58.83 2.16 30.74
CA SER A 327 -58.84 3.08 31.88
C SER A 327 -60.08 3.97 31.88
N GLN A 328 -60.48 4.51 30.72
CA GLN A 328 -61.70 5.32 30.56
C GLN A 328 -62.97 4.53 30.84
N ILE A 329 -63.07 3.28 30.36
CA ILE A 329 -64.20 2.38 30.65
C ILE A 329 -64.30 2.14 32.17
N MET A 330 -63.18 1.83 32.83
CA MET A 330 -63.14 1.62 34.27
C MET A 330 -63.56 2.87 35.06
N GLN A 331 -63.08 4.06 34.68
CA GLN A 331 -63.49 5.32 35.30
C GLN A 331 -64.99 5.60 35.14
N SER A 332 -65.57 5.23 33.99
CA SER A 332 -67.00 5.43 33.72
C SER A 332 -67.86 4.48 34.57
N LEU A 333 -67.48 3.20 34.67
CA LEU A 333 -68.13 2.24 35.58
C LEU A 333 -68.03 2.69 37.03
N ALA A 334 -66.87 3.20 37.46
CA ALA A 334 -66.68 3.71 38.82
C ALA A 334 -67.55 4.94 39.14
N LYS A 335 -67.94 5.72 38.13
CA LYS A 335 -68.89 6.84 38.26
C LYS A 335 -70.36 6.39 38.20
N GLY A 336 -70.63 5.10 38.08
CA GLY A 336 -71.98 4.52 38.03
C GLY A 336 -72.59 4.47 36.64
N ASP A 337 -71.84 4.74 35.57
CA ASP A 337 -72.36 4.60 34.21
C ASP A 337 -72.27 3.13 33.74
N LEU A 338 -73.41 2.43 33.84
CA LEU A 338 -73.55 1.04 33.42
C LEU A 338 -74.01 0.90 31.96
N ASN A 339 -74.31 1.98 31.25
CA ASN A 339 -74.75 1.91 29.85
C ASN A 339 -73.58 1.84 28.86
N ILE A 340 -72.33 1.83 29.33
CA ILE A 340 -71.14 1.75 28.47
C ILE A 340 -70.90 0.32 27.96
N ASP A 341 -70.45 0.20 26.71
CA ASP A 341 -70.01 -1.08 26.14
C ASP A 341 -68.54 -1.39 26.53
N ILE A 342 -68.26 -2.65 26.85
CA ILE A 342 -66.93 -3.09 27.28
C ILE A 342 -66.14 -3.55 26.06
N ALA A 343 -65.35 -2.64 25.50
CA ALA A 343 -64.49 -2.93 24.35
C ALA A 343 -63.40 -3.98 24.66
N PHE A 344 -62.92 -4.69 23.62
CA PHE A 344 -61.78 -5.62 23.65
C PHE A 344 -62.01 -6.97 24.34
N THR A 345 -63.24 -7.32 24.69
CA THR A 345 -63.57 -8.61 25.34
C THR A 345 -63.25 -9.83 24.47
N GLU A 346 -63.14 -9.63 23.16
CA GLU A 346 -62.77 -10.62 22.15
C GLU A 346 -61.27 -10.94 22.11
N PHE A 347 -60.41 -10.08 22.68
CA PHE A 347 -58.96 -10.30 22.64
C PHE A 347 -58.53 -11.46 23.55
N LYS A 348 -57.49 -12.18 23.10
CA LYS A 348 -56.92 -13.34 23.82
C LYS A 348 -55.69 -12.99 24.68
N ASN A 349 -55.37 -11.70 24.83
CA ASN A 349 -54.21 -11.19 25.58
C ASN A 349 -54.62 -10.50 26.89
N GLU A 350 -53.68 -9.83 27.54
CA GLU A 350 -53.86 -9.14 28.82
C GLU A 350 -54.99 -8.10 28.77
N PHE A 351 -55.11 -7.36 27.66
CA PHE A 351 -56.19 -6.39 27.48
C PHE A 351 -57.58 -7.05 27.46
N GLY A 352 -57.71 -8.20 26.79
CA GLY A 352 -58.96 -8.95 26.78
C GLY A 352 -59.30 -9.58 28.12
N MET A 353 -58.29 -9.99 28.90
CA MET A 353 -58.51 -10.43 30.29
C MET A 353 -59.04 -9.28 31.16
N MET A 354 -58.46 -8.09 31.07
CA MET A 354 -58.93 -6.90 31.79
C MET A 354 -60.36 -6.51 31.37
N ALA A 355 -60.65 -6.52 30.07
CA ALA A 355 -61.97 -6.23 29.54
C ALA A 355 -63.03 -7.21 30.08
N LYS A 356 -62.74 -8.52 30.10
CA LYS A 356 -63.65 -9.53 30.68
C LYS A 356 -63.89 -9.31 32.17
N SER A 357 -62.87 -8.94 32.94
CA SER A 357 -63.05 -8.58 34.35
C SER A 357 -63.95 -7.36 34.54
N LEU A 358 -63.79 -6.32 33.71
CA LEU A 358 -64.68 -5.15 33.72
C LEU A 358 -66.12 -5.50 33.33
N LEU A 359 -66.30 -6.47 32.42
CA LEU A 359 -67.62 -6.97 32.04
C LEU A 359 -68.31 -7.67 33.22
N VAL A 360 -67.60 -8.54 33.95
CA VAL A 360 -68.13 -9.17 35.16
C VAL A 360 -68.47 -8.11 36.21
N PHE A 361 -67.61 -7.12 36.43
CA PHE A 361 -67.87 -6.03 37.37
C PHE A 361 -69.13 -5.22 37.00
N LYS A 362 -69.29 -4.87 35.72
CA LYS A 362 -70.50 -4.23 35.20
C LYS A 362 -71.75 -5.08 35.47
N GLN A 363 -71.70 -6.37 35.14
CA GLN A 363 -72.83 -7.30 35.36
C GLN A 363 -73.20 -7.39 36.85
N SER A 364 -72.22 -7.49 37.74
CA SER A 364 -72.45 -7.50 39.19
C SER A 364 -73.03 -6.17 39.70
N ALA A 365 -72.59 -5.03 39.17
CA ALA A 365 -73.16 -3.73 39.52
C ALA A 365 -74.61 -3.58 39.04
N GLU A 366 -74.93 -4.03 37.82
CA GLU A 366 -76.30 -4.07 37.29
C GLU A 366 -77.21 -4.99 38.13
N GLU A 367 -76.72 -6.16 38.50
CA GLU A 367 -77.44 -7.12 39.33
C GLU A 367 -77.67 -6.60 40.76
N ASN A 368 -76.71 -5.88 41.33
CA ASN A 368 -76.85 -5.20 42.61
C ASN A 368 -77.92 -4.11 42.55
N ILE A 369 -77.94 -3.26 41.52
CA ILE A 369 -78.99 -2.23 41.34
C ILE A 369 -80.36 -2.90 41.17
N LYS A 370 -80.48 -3.94 40.35
CA LYS A 370 -81.73 -4.70 40.20
C LYS A 370 -82.18 -5.31 41.52
N SER A 371 -81.25 -5.84 42.31
CA SER A 371 -81.52 -6.41 43.63
C SER A 371 -81.91 -5.35 44.65
N GLU A 372 -81.32 -4.16 44.62
CA GLU A 372 -81.70 -3.03 45.48
C GLU A 372 -83.07 -2.47 45.11
N VAL A 373 -83.38 -2.29 43.82
CA VAL A 373 -84.71 -1.90 43.35
C VAL A 373 -85.74 -2.95 43.75
N GLY A 374 -85.42 -4.25 43.63
CA GLY A 374 -86.27 -5.34 44.08
C GLY A 374 -86.47 -5.38 45.60
N LYS A 375 -85.43 -5.07 46.39
CA LYS A 375 -85.51 -4.96 47.86
C LYS A 375 -86.31 -3.72 48.29
N GLN A 376 -86.12 -2.57 47.64
CA GLN A 376 -86.89 -1.35 47.92
C GLN A 376 -88.36 -1.52 47.54
N ALA A 377 -88.67 -2.21 46.43
CA ALA A 377 -90.03 -2.56 46.06
C ALA A 377 -90.69 -3.45 47.13
N ARG A 378 -89.99 -4.49 47.61
CA ARG A 378 -90.49 -5.35 48.70
C ARG A 378 -90.63 -4.62 50.03
N VAL A 379 -89.68 -3.75 50.41
CA VAL A 379 -89.79 -2.93 51.63
C VAL A 379 -90.97 -1.98 51.54
N LYS A 380 -91.24 -1.41 50.35
CA LYS A 380 -92.42 -0.56 50.13
C LYS A 380 -93.73 -1.37 50.23
N GLU A 381 -93.76 -2.56 49.64
CA GLU A 381 -94.90 -3.48 49.71
C GLU A 381 -95.17 -3.99 51.14
N ASP A 382 -94.11 -4.32 51.91
CA ASP A 382 -94.21 -4.70 53.33
C ASP A 382 -94.63 -3.53 54.22
N LYS A 383 -94.25 -2.29 53.87
CA LYS A 383 -94.66 -1.07 54.57
C LYS A 383 -96.13 -0.75 54.30
N GLU A 384 -96.57 -0.85 53.05
CA GLU A 384 -97.98 -0.73 52.65
C GLU A 384 -98.83 -1.83 53.32
N ARG A 385 -98.31 -3.06 53.43
CA ARG A 385 -98.95 -4.17 54.16
C ARG A 385 -99.01 -3.93 55.67
N SER A 386 -97.97 -3.36 56.27
CA SER A 386 -97.96 -3.00 57.70
C SER A 386 -98.89 -1.83 58.00
N GLU A 387 -98.98 -0.82 57.13
CA GLU A 387 -99.93 0.30 57.23
C GLU A 387 -101.37 -0.20 57.08
N PHE A 388 -101.63 -1.12 56.13
CA PHE A 388 -102.92 -1.80 56.01
C PHE A 388 -103.29 -2.61 57.27
N LEU A 389 -102.36 -3.40 57.81
CA LEU A 389 -102.58 -4.17 59.04
C LEU A 389 -102.80 -3.26 60.26
N ASN A 390 -102.05 -2.15 60.39
CA ASN A 390 -102.23 -1.17 61.46
C ASN A 390 -103.59 -0.46 61.36
N ASN A 391 -104.01 -0.07 60.15
CA ASN A 391 -105.35 0.48 59.94
C ASN A 391 -106.45 -0.54 60.27
N ALA A 392 -106.30 -1.81 59.86
CA ALA A 392 -107.26 -2.87 60.21
C ALA A 392 -107.31 -3.15 61.72
N ILE A 393 -106.19 -3.01 62.44
CA ILE A 393 -106.13 -3.12 63.90
C ILE A 393 -106.77 -1.89 64.58
N GLU A 394 -106.58 -0.68 64.06
CA GLU A 394 -107.32 0.51 64.53
C GLU A 394 -108.82 0.37 64.29
N GLU A 395 -109.23 -0.09 63.11
CA GLU A 395 -110.64 -0.33 62.77
C GLU A 395 -111.26 -1.40 63.69
N PHE A 396 -110.52 -2.47 64.00
CA PHE A 396 -110.91 -3.48 64.99
C PHE A 396 -110.99 -2.92 66.42
N LYS A 397 -110.05 -2.08 66.85
CA LYS A 397 -110.10 -1.41 68.16
C LYS A 397 -111.31 -0.47 68.26
N THR A 398 -111.60 0.28 67.20
CA THR A 398 -112.74 1.20 67.11
C THR A 398 -114.06 0.42 67.12
N PHE A 399 -114.13 -0.71 66.41
CA PHE A 399 -115.27 -1.64 66.44
C PHE A 399 -115.46 -2.30 67.81
N SER A 400 -114.37 -2.64 68.51
CA SER A 400 -114.42 -3.25 69.84
C SER A 400 -114.81 -2.26 70.95
N ALA A 401 -114.45 -0.98 70.79
CA ALA A 401 -114.79 0.10 71.73
C ALA A 401 -116.24 0.59 71.59
N GLN A 402 -116.95 0.25 70.51
CA GLN A 402 -118.38 0.53 70.34
C GLN A 402 -119.30 -0.55 70.96
N LYS A 403 -118.74 -1.62 71.54
CA LYS A 403 -119.51 -2.79 72.01
C LYS A 403 -119.30 -3.14 73.49
N LEU A 404 -118.71 -2.24 74.26
CA LEU A 404 -118.64 -2.22 75.72
C LEU A 404 -118.94 -0.79 76.18
#